data_AF-A0A5P9CX91-F1
#
_entry.id   AF-A0A5P9CX91-F1
#
_cell.length_a   1.000
_cell.length_b   1.000
_cell.length_c   1.000
_cell.angle_alpha   90.00
_cell.angle_beta   90.00
_cell.angle_gamma   90.00
#
_symmetry.space_group_name_H-M   'P 1'
#
loop_
_entity.id
_entity.type
_entity.pdbx_description
1 polymer ?
#
loop_
_entity_poly.entity_id
_entity_poly.type
_entity_poly.pdbx_seq_one_letter_code
_entity_poly.pdbx_strand_id
1 'polypeptide(L)'
;MKRRLLTLLITTAAALVPASAGMAQPGRTAPSFEGWTVDCGNTGVCFASSFTRSQSVWVDVRIVRDWQAEAQPLVRLTTNTELPQDGTLQFEVDGGVIEALPIEQLREMQTAVTPPAGFRPLGGEGFWYPTGPATVTLLEAMRSGRELTIQLPSVGDADPVAVPVPLQGLKASLLWLDNRQDRTGTVAAIISKGDEPAKDAPHAVPVVSADQLPPEVAAVWSANRLCSEIDPTIFASLNAVRVPLEDTSSLYIIPCGAPTAINSPYVAVLSGKDGAARQVHVARMSEKGPIASDLIYNARWIPADQQLISYFKGSGVGECGLWNRWSWNGTGLVLLEEATRKTCDGTPPDLSNWSNTWPTKNASN
;
A
#
# COMPACT_ATOMS: atom_id res chain seq x y z
N MET A 1 48.20 65.36 -24.87
CA MET A 1 47.54 64.58 -23.80
C MET A 1 46.58 63.57 -24.44
N LYS A 2 46.98 62.30 -24.58
CA LYS A 2 46.14 61.24 -25.20
C LYS A 2 45.23 60.64 -24.13
N ARG A 3 43.91 60.79 -24.27
CA ARG A 3 42.90 60.08 -23.45
C ARG A 3 42.74 58.65 -23.99
N ARG A 4 43.05 57.64 -23.17
CA ARG A 4 42.72 56.23 -23.43
C ARG A 4 41.27 55.97 -23.02
N LEU A 5 40.47 55.45 -23.95
CA LEU A 5 39.14 54.90 -23.68
C LEU A 5 39.32 53.49 -23.08
N LEU A 6 38.76 53.24 -21.90
CA LEU A 6 38.74 51.92 -21.27
C LEU A 6 37.37 51.30 -21.55
N THR A 7 37.33 50.27 -22.41
CA THR A 7 36.11 49.52 -22.72
C THR A 7 35.88 48.49 -21.62
N LEU A 8 34.81 48.64 -20.84
CA LEU A 8 34.40 47.68 -19.81
C LEU A 8 33.58 46.56 -20.49
N LEU A 9 34.12 45.34 -20.58
CA LEU A 9 33.33 44.16 -20.93
C LEU A 9 32.49 43.74 -19.72
N ILE A 10 31.16 43.82 -19.86
CA ILE A 10 30.21 43.25 -18.90
C ILE A 10 29.94 41.81 -19.35
N THR A 11 30.54 40.84 -18.66
CA THR A 11 30.18 39.42 -18.79
C THR A 11 28.93 39.15 -17.96
N THR A 12 27.79 39.04 -18.61
CA THR A 12 26.54 38.54 -18.01
C THR A 12 26.67 37.03 -17.75
N ALA A 13 26.90 36.65 -16.49
CA ALA A 13 26.80 35.27 -16.06
C ALA A 13 25.31 34.89 -15.97
N ALA A 14 24.81 34.10 -16.92
CA ALA A 14 23.49 33.51 -16.85
C ALA A 14 23.50 32.42 -15.78
N ALA A 15 22.89 32.68 -14.62
CA ALA A 15 22.65 31.68 -13.60
C ALA A 15 21.59 30.70 -14.10
N LEU A 16 22.02 29.49 -14.49
CA LEU A 16 21.15 28.35 -14.72
C LEU A 16 20.56 27.91 -13.38
N VAL A 17 19.32 28.29 -13.11
CA VAL A 17 18.54 27.71 -12.01
C VAL A 17 18.12 26.31 -12.46
N PRO A 18 18.50 25.23 -11.76
CA PRO A 18 17.98 23.90 -12.07
C PRO A 18 16.48 23.92 -11.82
N ALA A 19 15.69 23.67 -12.87
CA ALA A 19 14.28 23.40 -12.71
C ALA A 19 14.16 22.10 -11.92
N SER A 20 13.72 22.19 -10.66
CA SER A 20 13.27 21.03 -9.90
C SER A 20 12.14 20.41 -10.72
N ALA A 21 12.41 19.29 -11.38
CA ALA A 21 11.36 18.48 -11.98
C ALA A 21 10.44 18.07 -10.83
N GLY A 22 9.30 18.74 -10.69
CA GLY A 22 8.30 18.36 -9.71
C GLY A 22 7.88 16.94 -10.04
N MET A 23 8.26 15.98 -9.19
CA MET A 23 7.76 14.62 -9.33
C MET A 23 6.23 14.68 -9.32
N ALA A 24 5.63 14.16 -10.38
CA ALA A 24 4.18 14.04 -10.46
C ALA A 24 3.68 13.28 -9.24
N GLN A 25 2.73 13.86 -8.51
CA GLN A 25 2.13 13.20 -7.36
C GLN A 25 1.34 11.96 -7.84
N PRO A 26 1.40 10.82 -7.12
CA PRO A 26 0.55 9.69 -7.45
C PRO A 26 -0.93 10.07 -7.41
N GLY A 27 -1.75 9.37 -8.19
CA GLY A 27 -3.21 9.50 -8.11
C GLY A 27 -3.76 9.19 -6.71
N ARG A 28 -5.04 9.52 -6.46
CA ARG A 28 -5.70 9.23 -5.17
C ARG A 28 -6.05 7.75 -5.00
N THR A 29 -6.23 7.07 -6.13
CA THR A 29 -6.38 5.62 -6.22
C THR A 29 -5.08 5.02 -6.72
N ALA A 30 -4.75 3.83 -6.22
CA ALA A 30 -3.70 3.03 -6.82
C ALA A 30 -4.10 2.63 -8.25
N PRO A 31 -3.14 2.51 -9.18
CA PRO A 31 -3.45 2.15 -10.55
C PRO A 31 -3.99 0.73 -10.66
N SER A 32 -4.71 0.46 -11.75
CA SER A 32 -5.08 -0.87 -12.19
C SER A 32 -4.57 -1.10 -13.61
N PHE A 33 -4.31 -2.36 -13.94
CA PHE A 33 -3.75 -2.79 -15.21
C PHE A 33 -4.55 -3.99 -15.71
N GLU A 34 -5.53 -3.76 -16.58
CA GLU A 34 -6.22 -4.80 -17.36
C GLU A 34 -6.76 -5.98 -16.50
N GLY A 35 -7.42 -5.69 -15.39
CA GLY A 35 -7.96 -6.72 -14.47
C GLY A 35 -7.03 -7.10 -13.31
N TRP A 36 -5.84 -6.50 -13.25
CA TRP A 36 -4.97 -6.51 -12.09
C TRP A 36 -5.04 -5.18 -11.34
N THR A 37 -5.05 -5.26 -10.01
CA THR A 37 -4.97 -4.10 -9.11
C THR A 37 -3.69 -4.19 -8.30
N VAL A 38 -3.10 -3.06 -7.97
CA VAL A 38 -1.91 -2.99 -7.12
C VAL A 38 -2.14 -2.10 -5.93
N ASP A 39 -1.48 -2.40 -4.81
CA ASP A 39 -1.50 -1.53 -3.64
C ASP A 39 -0.33 -1.85 -2.69
N CYS A 40 -0.06 -0.97 -1.72
CA CYS A 40 0.89 -1.21 -0.64
C CYS A 40 0.35 -0.81 0.73
N GLY A 41 0.66 -1.61 1.75
CA GLY A 41 0.35 -1.34 3.15
C GLY A 41 1.35 -0.40 3.82
N ASN A 42 1.01 0.02 5.04
CA ASN A 42 1.79 0.99 5.82
C ASN A 42 3.24 0.57 6.08
N THR A 43 3.50 -0.74 6.16
CA THR A 43 4.83 -1.32 6.39
C THR A 43 5.73 -1.27 5.16
N GLY A 44 5.19 -1.07 3.96
CA GLY A 44 5.91 -1.23 2.70
C GLY A 44 5.68 -2.58 2.01
N VAL A 45 4.87 -3.48 2.60
CA VAL A 45 4.37 -4.66 1.88
C VAL A 45 3.50 -4.22 0.70
N CYS A 46 3.78 -4.73 -0.49
CA CYS A 46 3.03 -4.44 -1.71
C CYS A 46 2.40 -5.70 -2.29
N PHE A 47 1.33 -5.55 -3.05
CA PHE A 47 0.67 -6.66 -3.72
C PHE A 47 0.10 -6.29 -5.08
N ALA A 48 0.04 -7.29 -5.97
CA ALA A 48 -0.71 -7.28 -7.22
C ALA A 48 -1.79 -8.36 -7.13
N SER A 49 -3.04 -8.02 -7.39
CA SER A 49 -4.19 -8.91 -7.23
C SER A 49 -5.06 -8.94 -8.47
N SER A 50 -5.50 -10.13 -8.88
CA SER A 50 -6.60 -10.31 -9.83
C SER A 50 -7.72 -11.08 -9.16
N PHE A 51 -8.90 -10.47 -9.14
CA PHE A 51 -10.13 -11.07 -8.62
C PHE A 51 -11.01 -11.45 -9.81
N THR A 52 -11.28 -12.74 -9.96
CA THR A 52 -12.06 -13.30 -11.06
C THR A 52 -13.19 -14.18 -10.55
N ARG A 53 -14.28 -14.25 -11.30
CA ARG A 53 -15.45 -15.05 -10.95
C ARG A 53 -15.85 -15.94 -12.11
N SER A 54 -16.04 -17.22 -11.83
CA SER A 54 -16.63 -18.21 -12.72
C SER A 54 -17.90 -18.74 -12.06
N GLN A 55 -19.07 -18.36 -12.59
CA GLN A 55 -20.37 -18.64 -11.97
C GLN A 55 -20.46 -18.10 -10.53
N SER A 56 -20.71 -18.96 -9.54
CA SER A 56 -20.77 -18.63 -8.11
C SER A 56 -19.40 -18.64 -7.42
N VAL A 57 -18.38 -19.22 -8.06
CA VAL A 57 -17.03 -19.36 -7.52
C VAL A 57 -16.21 -18.14 -7.92
N TRP A 58 -15.55 -17.51 -6.95
CA TRP A 58 -14.56 -16.48 -7.23
C TRP A 58 -13.21 -16.88 -6.67
N VAL A 59 -12.17 -16.37 -7.33
CA VAL A 59 -10.78 -16.52 -6.94
C VAL A 59 -10.13 -15.16 -6.91
N ASP A 60 -9.31 -14.92 -5.89
CA ASP A 60 -8.30 -13.87 -5.84
C ASP A 60 -6.92 -14.52 -5.91
N VAL A 61 -6.19 -14.23 -6.98
CA VAL A 61 -4.76 -14.55 -7.06
C VAL A 61 -3.98 -13.29 -6.72
N ARG A 62 -3.21 -13.35 -5.64
CA ARG A 62 -2.45 -12.22 -5.13
C ARG A 62 -0.97 -12.54 -5.04
N ILE A 63 -0.17 -11.77 -5.77
CA ILE A 63 1.28 -11.74 -5.60
C ILE A 63 1.58 -10.71 -4.51
N VAL A 64 2.24 -11.14 -3.43
CA VAL A 64 2.59 -10.32 -2.27
C VAL A 64 4.10 -10.23 -2.17
N ARG A 65 4.63 -9.04 -1.89
CA ARG A 65 6.07 -8.81 -1.71
C ARG A 65 6.34 -7.94 -0.50
N ASP A 66 7.14 -8.44 0.44
CA ASP A 66 7.60 -7.66 1.60
C ASP A 66 8.76 -6.71 1.23
N TRP A 67 9.05 -5.75 2.11
CA TRP A 67 9.97 -4.64 1.83
C TRP A 67 11.46 -4.99 1.93
N GLN A 68 11.83 -6.04 2.68
CA GLN A 68 13.22 -6.42 2.93
C GLN A 68 13.93 -6.83 1.63
N ALA A 69 15.21 -6.53 1.50
CA ALA A 69 16.03 -6.80 0.31
C ALA A 69 15.83 -8.21 -0.25
N GLU A 70 15.93 -9.21 0.62
CA GLU A 70 15.88 -10.64 0.29
C GLU A 70 14.47 -11.24 0.32
N ALA A 71 13.44 -10.46 0.68
CA ALA A 71 12.06 -10.95 0.67
C ALA A 71 11.76 -11.51 -0.72
N GLN A 72 11.26 -12.74 -0.82
CA GLN A 72 10.85 -13.37 -2.07
C GLN A 72 9.37 -13.04 -2.37
N PRO A 73 8.90 -13.12 -3.63
CA PRO A 73 7.49 -12.95 -3.90
C PRO A 73 6.75 -14.17 -3.35
N LEU A 74 5.58 -13.93 -2.77
CA LEU A 74 4.66 -14.97 -2.33
C LEU A 74 3.41 -14.90 -3.22
N VAL A 75 2.80 -16.05 -3.49
CA VAL A 75 1.51 -16.11 -4.17
C VAL A 75 0.48 -16.65 -3.18
N ARG A 76 -0.65 -15.94 -3.06
CA ARG A 76 -1.80 -16.39 -2.30
C ARG A 76 -2.99 -16.59 -3.24
N LEU A 77 -3.63 -17.74 -3.10
CA LEU A 77 -4.95 -18.01 -3.66
C LEU A 77 -6.00 -17.81 -2.56
N THR A 78 -7.09 -17.12 -2.84
CA THR A 78 -8.26 -17.08 -1.96
C THR A 78 -9.52 -17.35 -2.79
N THR A 79 -10.47 -18.11 -2.26
CA THR A 79 -11.76 -18.43 -2.87
C THR A 79 -12.89 -18.33 -1.84
N ASN A 80 -14.14 -18.19 -2.30
CA ASN A 80 -15.31 -18.32 -1.42
C ASN A 80 -15.78 -19.75 -1.20
N THR A 81 -15.31 -20.71 -1.99
CA THR A 81 -15.72 -22.10 -1.85
C THR A 81 -14.81 -22.83 -0.88
N GLU A 82 -15.40 -23.58 0.04
CA GLU A 82 -14.65 -24.55 0.84
C GLU A 82 -14.11 -25.65 -0.08
N LEU A 83 -12.80 -25.87 -0.02
CA LEU A 83 -12.11 -26.95 -0.69
C LEU A 83 -12.30 -28.26 0.08
N PRO A 84 -12.49 -29.40 -0.62
CA PRO A 84 -12.55 -30.72 0.00
C PRO A 84 -11.30 -31.04 0.84
N GLN A 85 -11.38 -32.09 1.67
CA GLN A 85 -10.23 -32.55 2.47
C GLN A 85 -9.14 -33.16 1.58
N ASP A 86 -9.57 -33.90 0.56
CA ASP A 86 -8.77 -34.55 -0.45
C ASP A 86 -8.98 -33.91 -1.83
N GLY A 87 -8.26 -34.39 -2.84
CA GLY A 87 -8.27 -33.82 -4.18
C GLY A 87 -7.06 -32.92 -4.45
N THR A 88 -7.05 -32.36 -5.65
CA THR A 88 -5.88 -31.66 -6.21
C THR A 88 -6.29 -30.29 -6.73
N LEU A 89 -5.59 -29.27 -6.27
CA LEU A 89 -5.66 -27.91 -6.80
C LEU A 89 -4.64 -27.79 -7.94
N GLN A 90 -5.12 -27.53 -9.15
CA GLN A 90 -4.25 -27.50 -10.34
C GLN A 90 -4.13 -26.10 -10.91
N PHE A 91 -2.90 -25.70 -11.24
CA PHE A 91 -2.55 -24.42 -11.84
C PHE A 91 -2.09 -24.66 -13.27
N GLU A 92 -2.79 -24.07 -14.23
CA GLU A 92 -2.48 -24.20 -15.65
C GLU A 92 -2.23 -22.82 -16.26
N VAL A 93 -1.18 -22.67 -17.04
CA VAL A 93 -0.96 -21.45 -17.83
C VAL A 93 -1.12 -21.79 -19.30
N ASP A 94 -2.06 -21.11 -19.96
CA ASP A 94 -2.42 -21.36 -21.37
C ASP A 94 -2.71 -22.85 -21.67
N GLY A 95 -3.31 -23.56 -20.70
CA GLY A 95 -3.64 -24.99 -20.77
C GLY A 95 -2.48 -25.95 -20.46
N GLY A 96 -1.26 -25.44 -20.24
CA GLY A 96 -0.14 -26.22 -19.76
C GLY A 96 -0.14 -26.32 -18.24
N VAL A 97 -0.13 -27.54 -17.69
CA VAL A 97 -0.07 -27.76 -16.24
C VAL A 97 1.29 -27.29 -15.70
N ILE A 98 1.25 -26.32 -14.78
CA ILE A 98 2.43 -25.81 -14.08
C ILE A 98 2.63 -26.57 -12.78
N GLU A 99 1.54 -26.81 -12.04
CA GLU A 99 1.58 -27.48 -10.74
C GLU A 99 0.24 -28.13 -10.42
N ALA A 100 0.29 -29.26 -9.73
CA ALA A 100 -0.88 -29.98 -9.23
C ALA A 100 -0.65 -30.32 -7.76
N LEU A 101 -1.29 -29.56 -6.87
CA LEU A 101 -1.05 -29.60 -5.42
C LEU A 101 -2.16 -30.38 -4.72
N PRO A 102 -1.85 -31.51 -4.06
CA PRO A 102 -2.79 -32.16 -3.16
C PRO A 102 -3.21 -31.19 -2.04
N ILE A 103 -4.51 -31.10 -1.77
CA ILE A 103 -5.02 -30.12 -0.78
C ILE A 103 -4.46 -30.39 0.62
N GLU A 104 -4.32 -31.66 1.00
CA GLU A 104 -3.73 -32.05 2.29
C GLU A 104 -2.33 -31.46 2.48
N GLN A 105 -1.45 -31.64 1.49
CA GLN A 105 -0.09 -31.07 1.51
C GLN A 105 -0.11 -29.54 1.52
N LEU A 106 -1.04 -28.93 0.78
CA LEU A 106 -1.22 -27.49 0.78
C LEU A 106 -1.63 -26.99 2.18
N ARG A 107 -2.52 -27.69 2.88
CA ARG A 107 -2.95 -27.35 4.25
C ARG A 107 -1.80 -27.48 5.25
N GLU A 108 -1.02 -28.57 5.17
CA GLU A 108 0.14 -28.79 6.04
C GLU A 108 1.18 -27.67 5.92
N MET A 109 1.51 -27.27 4.68
CA MET A 109 2.54 -26.26 4.45
C MET A 109 2.13 -24.83 4.85
N GLN A 110 0.84 -24.56 5.11
CA GLN A 110 0.39 -23.19 5.45
C GLN A 110 1.08 -22.64 6.69
N THR A 111 1.39 -23.51 7.67
CA THR A 111 2.06 -23.12 8.92
C THR A 111 3.53 -22.71 8.72
N ALA A 112 4.15 -23.13 7.61
CA ALA A 112 5.52 -22.80 7.27
C ALA A 112 5.66 -21.43 6.58
N VAL A 113 4.56 -20.86 6.07
CA VAL A 113 4.58 -19.55 5.40
C VAL A 113 4.25 -18.45 6.40
N THR A 114 5.21 -17.58 6.67
CA THR A 114 4.99 -16.39 7.49
C THR A 114 4.49 -15.25 6.60
N PRO A 115 3.25 -14.76 6.77
CA PRO A 115 2.77 -13.60 6.03
C PRO A 115 3.57 -12.34 6.36
N PRO A 116 3.84 -11.48 5.37
CA PRO A 116 4.43 -10.17 5.62
C PRO A 116 3.62 -9.35 6.64
N ALA A 117 4.30 -8.61 7.50
CA ALA A 117 3.61 -7.77 8.47
C ALA A 117 2.78 -6.69 7.78
N GLY A 118 1.56 -6.47 8.25
CA GLY A 118 0.60 -5.55 7.63
C GLY A 118 -0.17 -6.13 6.44
N PHE A 119 0.16 -7.35 5.99
CA PHE A 119 -0.65 -8.07 5.02
C PHE A 119 -2.02 -8.42 5.62
N ARG A 120 -3.08 -8.33 4.80
CA ARG A 120 -4.45 -8.72 5.15
C ARG A 120 -5.04 -9.56 4.02
N PRO A 121 -5.42 -10.83 4.28
CA PRO A 121 -6.09 -11.65 3.28
C PRO A 121 -7.52 -11.16 3.06
N LEU A 122 -8.11 -11.50 1.90
CA LEU A 122 -9.55 -11.39 1.72
C LEU A 122 -10.26 -12.46 2.57
N GLY A 123 -11.50 -12.18 2.96
CA GLY A 123 -12.36 -13.19 3.60
C GLY A 123 -12.71 -14.30 2.62
N GLY A 124 -12.73 -15.54 3.10
CA GLY A 124 -12.84 -16.74 2.29
C GLY A 124 -11.82 -17.79 2.72
N GLU A 125 -11.77 -18.91 2.03
CA GLU A 125 -10.71 -19.89 2.23
C GLU A 125 -9.51 -19.52 1.36
N GLY A 126 -8.30 -19.50 1.92
CA GLY A 126 -7.14 -19.13 1.13
C GLY A 126 -5.84 -19.72 1.62
N PHE A 127 -4.94 -19.94 0.67
CA PHE A 127 -3.71 -20.69 0.81
C PHE A 127 -2.56 -19.94 0.17
N TRP A 128 -1.40 -20.00 0.81
CA TRP A 128 -0.14 -19.67 0.19
C TRP A 128 0.28 -20.81 -0.74
N TYR A 129 0.62 -20.43 -1.97
CA TYR A 129 1.26 -21.31 -2.93
C TYR A 129 2.69 -21.66 -2.44
N PRO A 130 3.24 -22.83 -2.81
CA PRO A 130 4.61 -23.21 -2.45
C PRO A 130 5.64 -22.11 -2.76
N THR A 131 6.45 -21.77 -1.75
CA THR A 131 7.40 -20.64 -1.82
C THR A 131 8.69 -20.99 -2.58
N GLY A 132 9.56 -20.00 -2.79
CA GLY A 132 10.87 -20.21 -3.40
C GLY A 132 10.78 -20.61 -4.88
N PRO A 133 11.51 -21.66 -5.34
CA PRO A 133 11.57 -22.03 -6.75
C PRO A 133 10.19 -22.28 -7.38
N ALA A 134 9.25 -22.88 -6.65
CA ALA A 134 7.91 -23.14 -7.17
C ALA A 134 7.16 -21.83 -7.51
N THR A 135 7.19 -20.84 -6.61
CA THR A 135 6.61 -19.52 -6.89
C THR A 135 7.32 -18.84 -8.07
N VAL A 136 8.64 -18.96 -8.19
CA VAL A 136 9.40 -18.40 -9.32
C VAL A 136 8.93 -19.02 -10.64
N THR A 137 8.84 -20.36 -10.72
CA THR A 137 8.35 -21.08 -11.90
C THR A 137 6.94 -20.65 -12.28
N LEU A 138 6.03 -20.55 -11.31
CA LEU A 138 4.66 -20.10 -11.56
C LEU A 138 4.64 -18.66 -12.11
N LEU A 139 5.37 -17.73 -11.50
CA LEU A 139 5.42 -16.35 -11.95
C LEU A 139 6.06 -16.21 -13.34
N GLU A 140 7.09 -16.99 -13.65
CA GLU A 140 7.70 -17.02 -14.99
C GLU A 140 6.69 -17.51 -16.05
N ALA A 141 5.99 -18.61 -15.78
CA ALA A 141 4.93 -19.10 -16.65
C ALA A 141 3.84 -18.04 -16.84
N MET A 142 3.31 -17.47 -15.76
CA MET A 142 2.27 -16.43 -15.81
C MET A 142 2.73 -15.17 -16.57
N ARG A 143 4.01 -14.80 -16.47
CA ARG A 143 4.56 -13.67 -17.25
C ARG A 143 4.61 -14.00 -18.74
N SER A 144 4.85 -15.23 -19.14
CA SER A 144 4.87 -15.59 -20.55
C SER A 144 3.49 -15.88 -21.15
N GLY A 145 2.53 -16.29 -20.30
CA GLY A 145 1.19 -16.70 -20.70
C GLY A 145 0.18 -15.56 -20.81
N ARG A 146 -1.05 -15.93 -21.16
CA ARG A 146 -2.20 -15.03 -21.31
C ARG A 146 -3.29 -15.30 -20.29
N GLU A 147 -3.42 -16.54 -19.83
CA GLU A 147 -4.42 -16.96 -18.85
C GLU A 147 -3.81 -17.96 -17.87
N LEU A 148 -4.08 -17.75 -16.57
CA LEU A 148 -3.89 -18.75 -15.52
C LEU A 148 -5.26 -19.36 -15.24
N THR A 149 -5.41 -20.67 -15.42
CA THR A 149 -6.61 -21.40 -15.03
C THR A 149 -6.33 -22.17 -13.75
N ILE A 150 -7.20 -21.95 -12.76
CA ILE A 150 -7.15 -22.68 -11.49
C ILE A 150 -8.30 -23.67 -11.48
N GLN A 151 -7.97 -24.96 -11.47
CA GLN A 151 -8.96 -26.02 -11.32
C GLN A 151 -9.17 -26.26 -9.83
N LEU A 152 -10.32 -25.81 -9.33
CA LEU A 152 -10.73 -26.02 -7.95
C LEU A 152 -11.48 -27.37 -7.87
N PRO A 153 -11.03 -28.31 -7.04
CA PRO A 153 -11.82 -29.52 -6.80
C PRO A 153 -13.10 -29.16 -6.04
N SER A 154 -14.18 -29.87 -6.35
CA SER A 154 -15.48 -29.67 -5.73
C SER A 154 -15.69 -30.65 -4.59
N VAL A 155 -16.56 -30.29 -3.64
CA VAL A 155 -16.95 -31.18 -2.54
C VAL A 155 -17.90 -32.27 -3.08
N GLY A 156 -17.60 -33.54 -2.80
CA GLY A 156 -18.39 -34.69 -3.25
C GLY A 156 -18.15 -35.04 -4.72
N ASP A 157 -19.16 -35.60 -5.39
CA ASP A 157 -19.06 -36.10 -6.78
C ASP A 157 -19.25 -35.01 -7.86
N ALA A 158 -19.19 -33.73 -7.49
CA ALA A 158 -19.35 -32.63 -8.44
C ALA A 158 -18.07 -32.42 -9.27
N ASP A 159 -18.24 -31.97 -10.52
CA ASP A 159 -17.11 -31.68 -11.39
C ASP A 159 -16.24 -30.54 -10.83
N PRO A 160 -14.91 -30.58 -11.02
CA PRO A 160 -14.04 -29.46 -10.69
C PRO A 160 -14.45 -28.17 -11.40
N VAL A 161 -14.26 -27.04 -10.74
CA VAL A 161 -14.56 -25.72 -11.31
C VAL A 161 -13.28 -25.08 -11.83
N ALA A 162 -13.25 -24.85 -13.14
CA ALA A 162 -12.22 -24.06 -13.79
C ALA A 162 -12.49 -22.55 -13.58
N VAL A 163 -11.53 -21.85 -12.97
CA VAL A 163 -11.59 -20.39 -12.83
C VAL A 163 -10.45 -19.74 -13.63
N PRO A 164 -10.76 -19.07 -14.76
CA PRO A 164 -9.76 -18.39 -15.56
C PRO A 164 -9.40 -17.02 -14.97
N VAL A 165 -8.09 -16.75 -14.89
CA VAL A 165 -7.48 -15.50 -14.43
C VAL A 165 -6.71 -14.88 -15.59
N PRO A 166 -7.21 -13.78 -16.21
CA PRO A 166 -6.50 -13.08 -17.26
C PRO A 166 -5.15 -12.55 -16.78
N LEU A 167 -4.10 -12.73 -17.57
CA LEU A 167 -2.73 -12.29 -17.26
C LEU A 167 -2.33 -11.00 -17.98
N GLN A 168 -3.23 -10.46 -18.81
CA GLN A 168 -3.08 -9.13 -19.38
C GLN A 168 -2.99 -8.11 -18.24
N GLY A 169 -1.87 -7.39 -18.12
CA GLY A 169 -1.63 -6.44 -17.02
C GLY A 169 -0.78 -6.97 -15.85
N LEU A 170 -0.54 -8.28 -15.76
CA LEU A 170 0.32 -8.84 -14.70
C LEU A 170 1.72 -8.24 -14.73
N LYS A 171 2.37 -8.17 -15.90
CA LYS A 171 3.72 -7.60 -16.02
C LYS A 171 3.79 -6.15 -15.56
N ALA A 172 2.83 -5.33 -15.94
CA ALA A 172 2.77 -3.92 -15.55
C ALA A 172 2.58 -3.78 -14.03
N SER A 173 1.73 -4.65 -13.45
CA SER A 173 1.49 -4.71 -12.01
C SER A 173 2.76 -5.11 -11.23
N LEU A 174 3.45 -6.16 -11.68
CA LEU A 174 4.70 -6.60 -11.05
C LEU A 174 5.83 -5.57 -11.22
N LEU A 175 5.90 -4.89 -12.36
CA LEU A 175 6.82 -3.77 -12.56
C LEU A 175 6.50 -2.59 -11.62
N TRP A 176 5.21 -2.32 -11.38
CA TRP A 176 4.81 -1.32 -10.40
C TRP A 176 5.26 -1.70 -8.99
N LEU A 177 5.12 -2.96 -8.59
CA LEU A 177 5.66 -3.48 -7.31
C LEU A 177 7.18 -3.26 -7.23
N ASP A 178 7.92 -3.67 -8.25
CA ASP A 178 9.39 -3.50 -8.31
C ASP A 178 9.79 -2.03 -8.16
N ASN A 179 9.14 -1.12 -8.90
CA ASN A 179 9.41 0.31 -8.80
C ASN A 179 9.06 0.88 -7.43
N ARG A 180 7.94 0.43 -6.84
CA ARG A 180 7.45 0.93 -5.55
C ARG A 180 8.33 0.52 -4.38
N GLN A 181 9.09 -0.57 -4.56
CA GLN A 181 10.00 -1.12 -3.58
C GLN A 181 11.48 -0.94 -3.97
N ASP A 182 11.80 -0.02 -4.89
CA ASP A 182 13.17 0.26 -5.36
C ASP A 182 13.96 -1.00 -5.80
N ARG A 183 13.27 -1.98 -6.39
CA ARG A 183 13.86 -3.24 -6.86
C ARG A 183 14.24 -3.21 -8.34
N THR A 184 13.66 -2.34 -9.15
CA THR A 184 13.97 -2.23 -10.59
C THR A 184 15.46 -2.03 -10.82
N GLY A 185 16.08 -2.87 -11.66
CA GLY A 185 17.52 -2.83 -11.93
C GLY A 185 18.38 -3.62 -10.92
N THR A 186 17.80 -4.13 -9.85
CA THR A 186 18.48 -5.01 -8.88
C THR A 186 18.34 -6.48 -9.23
N VAL A 187 19.16 -7.33 -8.62
CA VAL A 187 19.03 -8.79 -8.70
C VAL A 187 17.72 -9.32 -8.12
N ALA A 188 17.05 -8.55 -7.26
CA ALA A 188 15.82 -8.94 -6.58
C ALA A 188 14.53 -8.57 -7.34
N ALA A 189 14.62 -7.84 -8.47
CA ALA A 189 13.47 -7.47 -9.28
C ALA A 189 12.73 -8.70 -9.82
N ILE A 190 11.41 -8.61 -9.94
CA ILE A 190 10.61 -9.65 -10.58
C ILE A 190 10.66 -9.47 -12.11
N ILE A 191 10.42 -8.26 -12.60
CA ILE A 191 10.29 -7.96 -14.03
C ILE A 191 11.61 -7.49 -14.62
N SER A 192 12.14 -6.38 -14.11
CA SER A 192 13.29 -5.68 -14.68
C SER A 192 14.54 -5.98 -13.86
N LYS A 193 15.00 -7.24 -13.91
CA LYS A 193 16.23 -7.68 -13.24
C LYS A 193 17.44 -6.94 -13.79
N GLY A 194 18.37 -6.60 -12.90
CA GLY A 194 19.69 -6.12 -13.25
C GLY A 194 20.73 -6.64 -12.26
N ASP A 195 21.90 -6.01 -12.25
CA ASP A 195 23.07 -6.50 -11.52
C ASP A 195 23.32 -5.74 -10.22
N GLU A 196 22.50 -4.73 -9.91
CA GLU A 196 22.63 -4.00 -8.65
C GLU A 196 22.27 -4.91 -7.46
N PRO A 197 22.98 -4.80 -6.32
CA PRO A 197 22.63 -5.55 -5.12
C PRO A 197 21.20 -5.25 -4.66
N ALA A 198 20.54 -6.26 -4.09
CA ALA A 198 19.28 -6.06 -3.41
C ALA A 198 19.48 -5.13 -2.20
N LYS A 199 18.48 -4.30 -1.91
CA LYS A 199 18.45 -3.41 -0.75
C LYS A 199 17.06 -3.37 -0.16
N ASP A 200 16.96 -3.01 1.12
CA ASP A 200 15.67 -2.81 1.75
C ASP A 200 14.94 -1.65 1.06
N ALA A 201 13.69 -1.89 0.71
CA ALA A 201 12.79 -0.87 0.21
C ALA A 201 12.46 0.15 1.31
N PRO A 202 12.00 1.35 0.95
CA PRO A 202 11.37 2.27 1.90
C PRO A 202 10.25 1.56 2.66
N HIS A 203 10.32 1.60 4.00
CA HIS A 203 9.43 0.80 4.85
C HIS A 203 9.07 1.53 6.14
N ALA A 204 8.13 0.93 6.88
CA ALA A 204 7.85 1.27 8.26
C ALA A 204 7.72 0.00 9.09
N VAL A 205 8.03 0.10 10.38
CA VAL A 205 8.01 -1.04 11.30
C VAL A 205 6.60 -1.21 11.86
N PRO A 206 5.98 -2.39 11.80
CA PRO A 206 4.66 -2.62 12.38
C PRO A 206 4.67 -2.42 13.90
N VAL A 207 3.60 -1.82 14.42
CA VAL A 207 3.30 -1.78 15.85
C VAL A 207 2.01 -2.56 16.03
N VAL A 208 2.07 -3.69 16.73
CA VAL A 208 0.93 -4.62 16.84
C VAL A 208 0.25 -4.59 18.21
N SER A 209 0.87 -3.95 19.20
CA SER A 209 0.29 -3.67 20.51
C SER A 209 0.74 -2.30 21.01
N ALA A 210 -0.11 -1.66 21.82
CA ALA A 210 0.24 -0.43 22.53
C ALA A 210 1.45 -0.62 23.47
N ASP A 211 1.69 -1.84 23.97
CA ASP A 211 2.84 -2.15 24.85
C ASP A 211 4.20 -2.03 24.12
N GLN A 212 4.20 -1.99 22.79
CA GLN A 212 5.40 -1.78 21.99
C GLN A 212 5.76 -0.29 21.85
N LEU A 213 4.88 0.62 22.29
CA LEU A 213 5.14 2.05 22.26
C LEU A 213 6.16 2.41 23.34
N PRO A 214 7.20 3.20 23.00
CA PRO A 214 8.07 3.79 24.03
C PRO A 214 7.26 4.60 25.05
N PRO A 215 7.70 4.69 26.32
CA PRO A 215 6.96 5.37 27.38
C PRO A 215 6.54 6.80 27.04
N GLU A 216 7.39 7.56 26.35
CA GLU A 216 7.11 8.93 25.93
C GLU A 216 6.00 9.00 24.87
N VAL A 217 5.98 8.06 23.93
CA VAL A 217 4.94 7.96 22.90
C VAL A 217 3.63 7.51 23.51
N ALA A 218 3.67 6.50 24.39
CA ALA A 218 2.52 6.00 25.13
C ALA A 218 1.90 7.08 26.02
N ALA A 219 2.72 7.95 26.63
CA ALA A 219 2.23 9.08 27.43
C ALA A 219 1.46 10.10 26.58
N VAL A 220 2.00 10.50 25.43
CA VAL A 220 1.31 11.41 24.49
C VAL A 220 0.00 10.78 23.99
N TRP A 221 0.07 9.50 23.61
CA TRP A 221 -1.08 8.76 23.12
C TRP A 221 -2.19 8.62 24.17
N SER A 222 -1.83 8.26 25.41
CA SER A 222 -2.80 8.09 26.51
C SER A 222 -3.37 9.41 27.03
N ALA A 223 -2.61 10.50 26.95
CA ALA A 223 -3.07 11.83 27.32
C ALA A 223 -4.09 12.41 26.33
N ASN A 224 -4.15 11.87 25.11
CA ASN A 224 -5.14 12.29 24.13
C ASN A 224 -6.51 11.68 24.50
N ARG A 225 -7.44 12.57 24.88
CA ARG A 225 -8.81 12.21 25.30
C ARG A 225 -9.62 11.37 24.30
N LEU A 226 -9.20 11.30 23.04
CA LEU A 226 -9.86 10.51 22.00
C LEU A 226 -9.30 9.09 21.91
N CYS A 227 -8.14 8.81 22.50
CA CYS A 227 -7.44 7.53 22.34
C CYS A 227 -7.75 6.51 23.46
N SER A 228 -8.39 6.92 24.56
CA SER A 228 -8.56 6.11 25.79
C SER A 228 -9.53 4.92 25.69
N GLU A 229 -10.08 4.64 24.50
CA GLU A 229 -11.18 3.67 24.30
C GLU A 229 -10.86 2.57 23.29
N ILE A 230 -9.58 2.33 22.94
CA ILE A 230 -9.25 1.25 22.02
C ILE A 230 -9.07 -0.09 22.74
N ASP A 231 -9.71 -1.12 22.22
CA ASP A 231 -9.42 -2.51 22.59
C ASP A 231 -8.01 -2.87 22.08
N PRO A 232 -7.07 -3.26 22.97
CA PRO A 232 -5.73 -3.67 22.57
C PRO A 232 -5.72 -4.80 21.52
N THR A 233 -6.72 -5.67 21.52
CA THR A 233 -6.84 -6.77 20.55
C THR A 233 -7.10 -6.26 19.13
N ILE A 234 -7.76 -5.11 19.00
CA ILE A 234 -8.02 -4.47 17.71
C ILE A 234 -6.77 -3.75 17.19
N PHE A 235 -5.86 -3.30 18.06
CA PHE A 235 -4.63 -2.59 17.68
C PHE A 235 -3.85 -3.34 16.59
N ALA A 236 -3.65 -4.65 16.80
CA ALA A 236 -2.95 -5.52 15.86
C ALA A 236 -3.58 -5.54 14.46
N SER A 237 -4.89 -5.33 14.37
CA SER A 237 -5.64 -5.35 13.11
C SER A 237 -5.51 -4.04 12.30
N LEU A 238 -5.19 -2.93 12.96
CA LEU A 238 -5.26 -1.57 12.41
C LEU A 238 -3.96 -1.08 11.74
N ASN A 239 -3.01 -1.96 11.42
CA ASN A 239 -1.82 -1.62 10.62
C ASN A 239 -1.05 -0.39 11.14
N ALA A 240 -0.96 -0.24 12.46
CA ALA A 240 -0.18 0.81 13.07
C ALA A 240 1.31 0.63 12.73
N VAL A 241 2.04 1.73 12.58
CA VAL A 241 3.45 1.69 12.21
C VAL A 241 4.29 2.72 12.94
N ARG A 242 5.57 2.38 13.14
CA ARG A 242 6.67 3.28 13.47
C ARG A 242 7.50 3.50 12.21
N VAL A 243 7.53 4.73 11.74
CA VAL A 243 8.35 5.17 10.61
C VAL A 243 9.70 5.64 11.16
N PRO A 244 10.81 4.95 10.87
CA PRO A 244 12.14 5.44 11.21
C PRO A 244 12.51 6.65 10.34
N LEU A 245 13.13 7.68 10.94
CA LEU A 245 13.56 8.91 10.26
C LEU A 245 15.09 9.08 10.39
N GLU A 246 15.67 9.94 9.54
CA GLU A 246 17.14 10.10 9.39
C GLU A 246 17.87 10.47 10.70
N ASP A 247 17.25 11.30 11.55
CA ASP A 247 17.86 11.82 12.78
C ASP A 247 17.64 10.92 14.01
N THR A 248 17.45 9.61 13.81
CA THR A 248 17.03 8.62 14.83
C THR A 248 15.67 8.90 15.48
N SER A 249 14.97 9.93 15.01
CA SER A 249 13.58 10.17 15.38
C SER A 249 12.66 9.15 14.74
N SER A 250 11.44 9.05 15.25
CA SER A 250 10.43 8.15 14.72
C SER A 250 9.07 8.80 14.69
N LEU A 251 8.38 8.67 13.56
CA LEU A 251 6.98 9.05 13.43
C LEU A 251 6.10 7.81 13.62
N TYR A 252 5.24 7.84 14.63
CA TYR A 252 4.29 6.79 14.93
C TYR A 252 2.94 7.16 14.35
N ILE A 253 2.33 6.26 13.59
CA ILE A 253 0.97 6.40 13.08
C ILE A 253 0.16 5.29 13.75
N ILE A 254 -0.58 5.66 14.78
CA ILE A 254 -1.14 4.72 15.75
C ILE A 254 -2.64 4.95 15.94
N PRO A 255 -3.44 3.88 16.05
CA PRO A 255 -4.87 3.98 16.30
C PRO A 255 -5.20 4.82 17.53
N CYS A 256 -6.29 5.57 17.50
CA CYS A 256 -6.70 6.46 18.58
C CYS A 256 -8.23 6.48 18.74
N GLY A 257 -8.74 5.59 19.59
CA GLY A 257 -10.17 5.45 19.86
C GLY A 257 -10.79 4.25 19.14
N ALA A 258 -12.03 3.93 19.50
CA ALA A 258 -12.75 2.78 18.94
C ALA A 258 -13.05 3.00 17.43
N PRO A 259 -12.80 2.00 16.57
CA PRO A 259 -13.20 2.09 15.17
C PRO A 259 -14.73 1.98 15.03
N THR A 260 -15.25 2.56 13.96
CA THR A 260 -16.62 2.31 13.47
C THR A 260 -16.61 1.24 12.39
N ALA A 261 -17.79 0.87 11.87
CA ALA A 261 -17.89 -0.07 10.76
C ALA A 261 -17.18 0.41 9.46
N ILE A 262 -16.88 1.71 9.32
CA ILE A 262 -16.38 2.29 8.07
C ILE A 262 -15.12 3.16 8.23
N ASN A 263 -14.84 3.65 9.45
CA ASN A 263 -13.73 4.53 9.74
C ASN A 263 -13.01 4.13 11.03
N SER A 264 -11.68 4.08 10.96
CA SER A 264 -10.79 3.91 12.11
C SER A 264 -9.99 5.20 12.33
N PRO A 265 -10.02 5.80 13.54
CA PRO A 265 -9.23 6.98 13.88
C PRO A 265 -7.79 6.63 14.27
N TYR A 266 -6.85 7.50 13.90
CA TYR A 266 -5.42 7.43 14.23
C TYR A 266 -4.90 8.79 14.66
N VAL A 267 -3.77 8.80 15.34
CA VAL A 267 -2.94 9.99 15.58
C VAL A 267 -1.53 9.77 15.05
N ALA A 268 -0.84 10.87 14.77
CA ALA A 268 0.59 10.85 14.50
C ALA A 268 1.37 11.38 15.72
N VAL A 269 2.39 10.66 16.16
CA VAL A 269 3.25 11.06 17.28
C VAL A 269 4.70 11.04 16.83
N LEU A 270 5.42 12.15 16.97
CA LEU A 270 6.85 12.23 16.70
C LEU A 270 7.59 12.01 18.02
N SER A 271 8.46 11.00 18.07
CA SER A 271 9.47 10.86 19.14
C SER A 271 10.84 11.30 18.61
N GLY A 272 11.49 12.20 19.36
CA GLY A 272 12.82 12.71 19.07
C GLY A 272 13.92 11.89 19.76
N LYS A 273 15.16 12.11 19.34
CA LYS A 273 16.35 11.46 19.91
C LYS A 273 16.64 11.83 21.38
N ASP A 274 16.05 12.92 21.85
CA ASP A 274 16.13 13.41 23.23
C ASP A 274 15.12 12.72 24.16
N GLY A 275 14.32 11.78 23.65
CA GLY A 275 13.26 11.11 24.39
C GLY A 275 12.02 11.99 24.59
N ALA A 276 11.95 13.15 23.93
CA ALA A 276 10.73 13.95 23.90
C ALA A 276 9.79 13.43 22.80
N ALA A 277 8.52 13.29 23.13
CA ALA A 277 7.47 12.99 22.16
C ALA A 277 6.42 14.09 22.11
N ARG A 278 5.86 14.32 20.93
CA ARG A 278 4.73 15.23 20.73
C ARG A 278 3.79 14.71 19.66
N GLN A 279 2.51 15.05 19.79
CA GLN A 279 1.56 14.82 18.72
C GLN A 279 1.92 15.70 17.51
N VAL A 280 1.81 15.11 16.31
CA VAL A 280 1.88 15.80 15.03
C VAL A 280 0.44 15.98 14.55
N HIS A 281 -0.03 17.22 14.56
CA HIS A 281 -1.33 17.57 13.99
C HIS A 281 -1.22 17.64 12.47
N VAL A 282 -2.31 17.30 11.79
CA VAL A 282 -2.40 17.39 10.32
C VAL A 282 -3.20 18.62 9.91
N ALA A 283 -2.74 19.32 8.87
CA ALA A 283 -3.45 20.45 8.32
C ALA A 283 -4.64 19.99 7.46
N ARG A 284 -5.79 20.65 7.57
CA ARG A 284 -7.02 20.38 6.83
C ARG A 284 -7.63 21.68 6.35
N MET A 285 -8.43 21.65 5.29
CA MET A 285 -9.17 22.85 4.87
C MET A 285 -10.59 22.84 5.40
N SER A 286 -10.97 23.93 6.07
CA SER A 286 -12.36 24.25 6.40
C SER A 286 -12.85 25.38 5.51
N GLU A 287 -14.16 25.65 5.53
CA GLU A 287 -14.75 26.81 4.85
C GLU A 287 -14.17 28.15 5.34
N LYS A 288 -13.63 28.20 6.58
CA LYS A 288 -13.02 29.40 7.17
C LYS A 288 -11.50 29.46 6.98
N GLY A 289 -10.92 28.51 6.26
CA GLY A 289 -9.47 28.42 6.05
C GLY A 289 -8.84 27.19 6.72
N PRO A 290 -7.49 27.14 6.78
CA PRO A 290 -6.77 25.99 7.28
C PRO A 290 -7.02 25.78 8.78
N ILE A 291 -7.20 24.53 9.16
CA ILE A 291 -7.32 24.10 10.56
C ILE A 291 -6.28 23.02 10.84
N ALA A 292 -5.88 22.90 12.10
CA ALA A 292 -5.15 21.74 12.59
C ALA A 292 -6.16 20.68 13.07
N SER A 293 -5.90 19.41 12.74
CA SER A 293 -6.70 18.28 13.21
C SER A 293 -5.82 17.28 13.95
N ASP A 294 -6.37 16.72 15.01
CA ASP A 294 -5.72 15.69 15.83
C ASP A 294 -5.83 14.31 15.19
N LEU A 295 -6.99 14.02 14.60
CA LEU A 295 -7.34 12.69 14.10
C LEU A 295 -7.10 12.56 12.60
N ILE A 296 -6.59 11.39 12.24
CA ILE A 296 -6.39 10.93 10.88
C ILE A 296 -7.28 9.70 10.70
N TYR A 297 -8.25 9.74 9.78
CA TYR A 297 -9.15 8.60 9.57
C TYR A 297 -8.65 7.69 8.45
N ASN A 298 -8.71 6.37 8.68
CA ASN A 298 -8.24 5.35 7.75
C ASN A 298 -6.83 5.67 7.24
N ALA A 299 -5.92 5.91 8.19
CA ALA A 299 -4.58 6.40 7.93
C ALA A 299 -3.77 5.38 7.12
N ARG A 300 -3.11 5.87 6.07
CA ARG A 300 -2.20 5.09 5.25
C ARG A 300 -0.86 5.79 5.08
N TRP A 301 0.19 5.18 5.61
CA TRP A 301 1.55 5.64 5.38
C TRP A 301 2.08 5.08 4.07
N ILE A 302 2.78 5.91 3.32
CA ILE A 302 3.39 5.58 2.05
C ILE A 302 4.90 5.80 2.19
N PRO A 303 5.66 4.75 2.55
CA PRO A 303 7.08 4.88 2.85
C PRO A 303 7.91 5.51 1.72
N ALA A 304 7.71 5.06 0.46
CA ALA A 304 8.56 5.51 -0.64
C ALA A 304 8.38 7.00 -0.98
N ASP A 305 7.22 7.58 -0.66
CA ASP A 305 6.96 9.00 -0.90
C ASP A 305 7.09 9.85 0.38
N GLN A 306 7.29 9.20 1.54
CA GLN A 306 7.13 9.78 2.87
C GLN A 306 5.81 10.57 3.02
N GLN A 307 4.71 9.95 2.56
CA GLN A 307 3.40 10.57 2.55
C GLN A 307 2.42 9.87 3.48
N LEU A 308 1.54 10.66 4.10
CA LEU A 308 0.38 10.17 4.82
C LEU A 308 -0.88 10.44 4.00
N ILE A 309 -1.70 9.41 3.81
CA ILE A 309 -3.02 9.51 3.20
C ILE A 309 -4.07 9.30 4.30
N SER A 310 -5.17 10.04 4.23
CA SER A 310 -6.38 9.80 5.01
C SER A 310 -7.58 9.70 4.08
N TYR A 311 -8.51 8.81 4.42
CA TYR A 311 -9.74 8.63 3.68
C TYR A 311 -10.91 8.44 4.63
N PHE A 312 -11.52 9.55 5.04
CA PHE A 312 -12.78 9.51 5.78
C PHE A 312 -13.94 9.15 4.84
N LYS A 313 -14.57 8.02 5.09
CA LYS A 313 -15.75 7.56 4.34
C LYS A 313 -17.02 8.12 4.96
N GLY A 314 -17.87 8.73 4.15
CA GLY A 314 -19.21 9.20 4.57
C GLY A 314 -20.28 8.10 4.55
N SER A 315 -19.98 6.94 3.97
CA SER A 315 -20.89 5.82 3.79
C SER A 315 -20.14 4.48 3.88
N GLY A 316 -20.88 3.36 3.89
CA GLY A 316 -20.31 2.00 3.79
C GLY A 316 -19.53 1.75 2.50
N VAL A 317 -19.99 2.32 1.39
CA VAL A 317 -19.37 2.15 0.07
C VAL A 317 -18.16 3.09 -0.10
N GLY A 318 -18.16 4.25 0.58
CA GLY A 318 -17.07 5.23 0.56
C GLY A 318 -17.13 6.22 -0.60
N GLU A 319 -18.16 6.20 -1.42
CA GLU A 319 -18.29 7.05 -2.60
C GLU A 319 -18.36 8.56 -2.31
N CYS A 320 -18.60 8.91 -1.04
CA CYS A 320 -18.57 10.27 -0.51
C CYS A 320 -17.68 10.34 0.73
N GLY A 321 -17.31 11.56 1.10
CA GLY A 321 -16.53 11.83 2.29
C GLY A 321 -15.39 12.79 2.00
N LEU A 322 -14.23 12.51 2.60
CA LEU A 322 -13.07 13.38 2.48
C LEU A 322 -11.78 12.58 2.45
N TRP A 323 -10.89 13.01 1.57
CA TRP A 323 -9.61 12.41 1.31
C TRP A 323 -8.51 13.47 1.41
N ASN A 324 -7.37 13.08 1.99
CA ASN A 324 -6.21 13.95 2.18
C ASN A 324 -4.91 13.25 1.82
N ARG A 325 -3.91 14.04 1.42
CA ARG A 325 -2.51 13.65 1.30
C ARG A 325 -1.62 14.70 1.92
N TRP A 326 -0.74 14.27 2.81
CA TRP A 326 0.34 15.07 3.38
C TRP A 326 1.69 14.48 3.03
N SER A 327 2.71 15.33 2.95
CA SER A 327 4.11 14.91 2.87
C SER A 327 4.84 15.29 4.15
N TRP A 328 5.67 14.38 4.62
CA TRP A 328 6.59 14.64 5.73
C TRP A 328 7.72 15.56 5.27
N ASN A 329 7.98 16.62 6.02
CA ASN A 329 9.04 17.60 5.71
C ASN A 329 10.23 17.57 6.68
N GLY A 330 10.35 16.51 7.50
CA GLY A 330 11.34 16.42 8.58
C GLY A 330 10.85 16.90 9.95
N THR A 331 9.79 17.72 10.00
CA THR A 331 9.25 18.26 11.27
C THR A 331 7.75 18.02 11.45
N GLY A 332 7.00 17.96 10.36
CA GLY A 332 5.55 17.78 10.38
C GLY A 332 5.01 17.34 9.03
N LEU A 333 3.68 17.19 8.98
CA LEU A 333 2.94 16.76 7.81
C LEU A 333 2.34 17.97 7.09
N VAL A 334 2.86 18.27 5.90
CA VAL A 334 2.43 19.40 5.07
C VAL A 334 1.35 18.94 4.10
N LEU A 335 0.20 19.64 4.07
CA LEU A 335 -0.92 19.28 3.21
C LEU A 335 -0.57 19.52 1.74
N LEU A 336 -0.54 18.44 0.96
CA LEU A 336 -0.34 18.50 -0.50
C LEU A 336 -1.67 18.59 -1.22
N GLU A 337 -2.66 17.82 -0.77
CA GLU A 337 -3.93 17.70 -1.46
C GLU A 337 -5.05 17.35 -0.48
N GLU A 338 -6.22 17.96 -0.69
CA GLU A 338 -7.47 17.58 -0.04
C GLU A 338 -8.58 17.59 -1.07
N ALA A 339 -9.43 16.55 -1.04
CA ALA A 339 -10.57 16.43 -1.93
C ALA A 339 -11.78 15.89 -1.18
N THR A 340 -12.96 16.31 -1.63
CA THR A 340 -14.23 15.89 -1.02
C THR A 340 -15.28 15.62 -2.07
N ARG A 341 -16.18 14.71 -1.73
CA ARG A 341 -17.47 14.51 -2.37
C ARG A 341 -18.53 14.49 -1.29
N LYS A 342 -19.47 15.45 -1.33
CA LYS A 342 -20.50 15.60 -0.29
C LYS A 342 -21.67 14.63 -0.46
N THR A 343 -21.98 14.24 -1.70
CA THR A 343 -23.15 13.41 -2.00
C THR A 343 -22.80 11.94 -1.99
N CYS A 344 -23.50 11.17 -1.16
CA CYS A 344 -23.45 9.72 -1.09
C CYS A 344 -24.60 9.14 -1.92
N ASP A 345 -24.31 8.49 -3.05
CA ASP A 345 -25.29 7.93 -3.98
C ASP A 345 -25.15 6.41 -4.19
N GLY A 346 -24.31 5.75 -3.40
CA GLY A 346 -24.11 4.29 -3.45
C GLY A 346 -23.37 3.79 -4.69
N THR A 347 -22.81 4.68 -5.52
CA THR A 347 -21.98 4.29 -6.67
C THR A 347 -20.62 3.76 -6.22
N PRO A 348 -19.90 2.95 -7.04
CA PRO A 348 -18.52 2.57 -6.73
C PRO A 348 -17.65 3.82 -6.50
N PRO A 349 -16.79 3.83 -5.46
CA PRO A 349 -15.99 5.01 -5.13
C PRO A 349 -14.92 5.26 -6.20
N ASP A 350 -14.98 6.45 -6.81
CA ASP A 350 -13.94 6.96 -7.69
C ASP A 350 -13.38 8.27 -7.13
N LEU A 351 -12.28 8.15 -6.37
CA LEU A 351 -11.62 9.29 -5.74
C LEU A 351 -11.00 10.24 -6.76
N SER A 352 -10.69 9.78 -7.99
CA SER A 352 -10.03 10.60 -9.01
C SER A 352 -10.92 11.77 -9.47
N ASN A 353 -12.23 11.58 -9.41
CA ASN A 353 -13.24 12.56 -9.80
C ASN A 353 -13.70 13.49 -8.66
N TRP A 354 -13.14 13.34 -7.45
CA TRP A 354 -13.50 14.21 -6.34
C TRP A 354 -12.96 15.62 -6.52
N SER A 355 -13.72 16.61 -6.04
CA SER A 355 -13.34 18.02 -6.16
C SER A 355 -12.31 18.39 -5.11
N ASN A 356 -11.23 19.05 -5.53
CA ASN A 356 -10.20 19.54 -4.63
C ASN A 356 -10.76 20.67 -3.76
N THR A 357 -10.55 20.58 -2.47
CA THR A 357 -10.58 21.71 -1.54
C THR A 357 -9.17 22.27 -1.33
N TRP A 358 -8.13 21.47 -1.59
CA TRP A 358 -6.73 21.90 -1.65
C TRP A 358 -5.91 21.12 -2.69
N PRO A 359 -4.98 21.76 -3.43
CA PRO A 359 -4.96 23.20 -3.64
C PRO A 359 -6.28 23.64 -4.28
N THR A 360 -6.73 24.85 -3.96
CA THR A 360 -7.88 25.42 -4.66
C THR A 360 -7.51 25.50 -6.14
N LYS A 361 -8.34 24.95 -7.03
CA LYS A 361 -8.15 25.20 -8.47
C LYS A 361 -8.12 26.73 -8.63
N ASN A 362 -7.06 27.28 -9.22
CA ASN A 362 -7.08 28.67 -9.63
C ASN A 362 -8.36 28.85 -10.45
N ALA A 363 -9.23 29.78 -10.05
CA ALA A 363 -10.33 30.17 -10.90
C ALA A 363 -9.68 30.58 -12.23
N SER A 364 -9.99 29.85 -13.30
CA SER A 364 -9.62 30.28 -14.64
C SER A 364 -10.22 31.68 -14.80
N ASN A 365 -9.37 32.69 -14.90
CA ASN A 365 -9.81 34.05 -15.23
C ASN A 365 -10.53 34.09 -16.58
#